data_AF-A0AA45AH98-F1
#
_entry.id   AF-A0AA45AH98-F1
#
_cell.length_a   1.000
_cell.length_b   1.000
_cell.length_c   1.000
_cell.angle_alpha   90.00
_cell.angle_beta   90.00
_cell.angle_gamma   90.00
#
_symmetry.space_group_name_H-M   'P 1'
#
loop_
_entity.id
_entity.type
_entity.pdbx_description
1 polymer ?
#
loop_
_entity_poly.entity_id
_entity_poly.type
_entity_poly.pdbx_seq_one_letter_code
_entity_poly.pdbx_strand_id
1 'polypeptide(L)'
;MKILSLSHGALVGGTILTKRNIFYQDVELFGSQANVDQLVDDLAFTLNLGRDVLNIVAAGKGLASGPVTIHLQNGTQVDMSSGSTVWHTLLRRFIVVLTWQGILIPSVRDVVGMNFASTKWVLVIEKEAAFRPLAVQQYWRKSSAGHGVIVTVICTVRPSEKVSC
;
A
#
# COMPACT_ATOMS: atom_id res chain seq x y z
N MET A 1 -12.95 19.44 18.26
CA MET A 1 -12.56 18.86 16.95
C MET A 1 -12.22 17.37 17.14
N LYS A 2 -13.11 16.44 16.77
CA LYS A 2 -12.94 14.99 16.96
C LYS A 2 -11.69 14.42 16.26
N ILE A 3 -11.38 14.90 15.05
CA ILE A 3 -10.21 14.47 14.25
C ILE A 3 -8.89 14.88 14.91
N LEU A 4 -8.82 16.06 15.53
CA LEU A 4 -7.62 16.51 16.25
C LEU A 4 -7.35 15.62 17.47
N SER A 5 -8.39 15.28 18.23
CA SER A 5 -8.27 14.38 19.39
C SER A 5 -7.80 12.97 18.96
N LEU A 6 -8.31 12.46 17.84
CA LEU A 6 -7.88 11.18 17.26
C LEU A 6 -6.42 11.25 16.78
N SER A 7 -6.02 12.33 16.11
CA SER A 7 -4.64 12.55 15.65
C SER A 7 -3.68 12.64 16.83
N HIS A 8 -4.05 13.38 17.88
CA HIS A 8 -3.25 13.49 19.11
C HIS A 8 -3.07 12.13 19.78
N GLY A 9 -4.15 11.34 19.95
CA GLY A 9 -4.05 9.98 20.49
C GLY A 9 -3.19 9.05 19.63
N ALA A 10 -3.31 9.14 18.31
CA ALA A 10 -2.51 8.38 17.35
C ALA A 10 -1.02 8.71 17.44
N LEU A 11 -0.68 10.00 17.55
CA LEU A 11 0.69 10.47 17.71
C LEU A 11 1.30 10.05 19.05
N VAL A 12 0.59 10.28 20.15
CA VAL A 12 1.05 9.91 21.50
C VAL A 12 1.18 8.40 21.66
N GLY A 13 0.24 7.64 21.09
CA GLY A 13 0.25 6.18 21.14
C GLY A 13 1.12 5.49 20.09
N GLY A 14 1.76 6.25 19.17
CA GLY A 14 2.54 5.69 18.06
C GLY A 14 1.73 4.81 17.10
N THR A 15 0.40 5.00 17.03
CA THR A 15 -0.51 4.20 16.21
C THR A 15 -0.90 4.95 14.95
N ILE A 16 -0.86 4.28 13.79
CA ILE A 16 -1.28 4.87 12.52
C ILE A 16 -2.78 4.68 12.36
N LEU A 17 -3.53 5.77 12.12
CA LEU A 17 -4.96 5.71 11.80
C LEU A 17 -5.15 5.80 10.28
N THR A 18 -6.06 5.00 9.72
CA THR A 18 -6.48 5.24 8.32
C THR A 18 -7.65 6.21 8.25
N LYS A 19 -7.81 6.94 7.13
CA LYS A 19 -8.99 7.80 6.92
C LYS A 19 -10.32 7.03 7.07
N ARG A 20 -10.34 5.73 6.71
CA ARG A 20 -11.51 4.86 6.93
C ARG A 20 -11.69 4.50 8.41
N ASN A 21 -10.60 4.27 9.16
CA ASN A 21 -10.73 4.06 10.60
C ASN A 21 -11.40 5.25 11.28
N ILE A 22 -11.06 6.48 10.88
CA ILE A 22 -11.70 7.69 11.40
C ILE A 22 -13.19 7.72 11.08
N PHE A 23 -13.57 7.43 9.82
CA PHE A 23 -14.98 7.35 9.44
C PHE A 23 -15.76 6.36 10.29
N TYR A 24 -15.20 5.18 10.57
CA TYR A 24 -15.85 4.15 11.40
C TYR A 24 -15.87 4.47 12.90
N GLN A 25 -15.13 5.46 13.38
CA GLN A 25 -15.23 5.87 14.80
C GLN A 25 -16.60 6.52 15.10
N ASP A 26 -17.20 7.18 14.11
CA ASP A 26 -18.49 7.86 14.28
C ASP A 26 -19.15 8.14 12.91
N VAL A 27 -19.77 7.10 12.34
CA VAL A 27 -20.34 7.14 10.99
C VAL A 27 -21.46 8.19 10.88
N GLU A 28 -22.25 8.36 11.93
CA GLU A 28 -23.34 9.34 11.98
C GLU A 28 -22.82 10.78 11.98
N LEU A 29 -21.76 11.04 12.75
CA LEU A 29 -21.13 12.37 12.80
C LEU A 29 -20.50 12.76 11.46
N PHE A 30 -19.82 11.83 10.80
CA PHE A 30 -19.07 12.13 9.58
C PHE A 30 -19.93 12.05 8.31
N GLY A 31 -20.96 11.19 8.29
CA GLY A 31 -21.92 11.02 7.19
C GLY A 31 -21.35 10.39 5.92
N SER A 32 -20.19 10.83 5.45
CA SER A 32 -19.50 10.30 4.26
C SER A 32 -17.98 10.29 4.41
N GLN A 33 -17.33 9.40 3.67
CA GLN A 33 -15.86 9.34 3.61
C GLN A 33 -15.26 10.64 3.04
N ALA A 34 -15.96 11.30 2.11
CA ALA A 34 -15.52 12.57 1.53
C ALA A 34 -15.41 13.68 2.58
N ASN A 35 -16.31 13.71 3.57
CA ASN A 35 -16.24 14.66 4.67
C ASN A 35 -15.02 14.42 5.55
N VAL A 36 -14.70 13.16 5.88
CA VAL A 36 -13.47 12.83 6.62
C VAL A 36 -12.23 13.24 5.83
N ASP A 37 -12.23 12.96 4.53
CA ASP A 37 -11.09 13.29 3.67
C ASP A 37 -10.84 14.81 3.62
N GLN A 38 -11.91 15.62 3.46
CA GLN A 38 -11.84 17.09 3.46
C GLN A 38 -11.38 17.62 4.81
N LEU A 39 -11.96 17.16 5.92
CA LEU A 39 -11.61 17.64 7.26
C LEU A 39 -10.16 17.31 7.65
N VAL A 40 -9.64 16.15 7.23
CA VAL A 40 -8.23 15.79 7.43
C VAL A 40 -7.32 16.68 6.57
N ASP A 41 -7.70 16.96 5.33
CA ASP A 41 -6.93 17.82 4.43
C ASP A 41 -6.93 19.28 4.92
N ASP A 42 -8.08 19.81 5.38
CA ASP A 42 -8.22 21.15 5.96
C ASP A 42 -7.42 21.29 7.27
N LEU A 43 -7.39 20.24 8.09
CA LEU A 43 -6.60 20.23 9.32
C LEU A 43 -5.10 20.26 9.02
N ALA A 44 -4.64 19.46 8.06
CA ALA A 44 -3.25 19.48 7.62
C ALA A 44 -2.86 20.87 7.09
N PHE A 45 -3.74 21.49 6.29
CA PHE A 45 -3.55 22.84 5.77
C PHE A 45 -3.49 23.90 6.89
N THR A 46 -4.46 23.88 7.81
CA THR A 46 -4.55 24.83 8.94
C THR A 46 -3.32 24.78 9.84
N LEU A 47 -2.76 23.59 10.04
CA LEU A 47 -1.57 23.39 10.87
C LEU A 47 -0.26 23.54 10.08
N ASN A 48 -0.34 23.83 8.78
CA ASN A 48 0.80 23.90 7.86
C ASN A 48 1.66 22.62 7.89
N LEU A 49 1.00 21.46 7.96
CA LEU A 49 1.59 20.14 8.03
C LEU A 49 1.47 19.40 6.69
N GLY A 50 2.46 18.57 6.37
CA GLY A 50 2.33 17.57 5.30
C GLY A 50 1.23 16.55 5.63
N ARG A 51 0.58 15.99 4.60
CA ARG A 51 -0.51 14.99 4.75
C ARG A 51 -0.08 13.75 5.55
N ASP A 52 1.21 13.51 5.63
CA ASP A 52 1.86 12.46 6.37
C ASP A 52 2.00 12.77 7.89
N VAL A 53 2.07 14.02 8.30
CA VAL A 53 2.48 14.37 9.67
C VAL A 53 1.39 14.10 10.72
N LEU A 54 0.13 13.95 10.32
CA LEU A 54 -1.00 13.69 11.24
C LEU A 54 -1.09 12.23 11.73
N ASN A 55 -0.17 11.35 11.30
CA ASN A 55 -0.26 9.90 11.47
C ASN A 55 -1.57 9.28 10.95
N ILE A 56 -2.24 10.00 10.03
CA ILE A 56 -3.43 9.58 9.33
C ILE A 56 -3.06 9.27 7.88
N VAL A 57 -3.29 8.04 7.44
CA VAL A 57 -2.93 7.59 6.08
C VAL A 57 -4.15 7.15 5.27
N ALA A 58 -4.05 7.24 3.94
CA ALA A 58 -4.98 6.53 3.07
C ALA A 58 -4.81 5.01 3.26
N ALA A 59 -5.90 4.25 3.28
CA ALA A 59 -5.89 2.80 3.56
C ALA A 59 -5.28 1.94 2.42
N GLY A 60 -4.65 2.57 1.43
CA GLY A 60 -4.16 1.89 0.24
C GLY A 60 -2.84 1.17 0.51
N LYS A 61 -2.83 -0.15 0.36
CA LYS A 61 -1.58 -0.93 0.32
C LYS A 61 -1.34 -1.38 -1.11
N GLY A 62 -0.29 -0.84 -1.74
CA GLY A 62 0.13 -1.26 -3.07
C GLY A 62 0.80 -2.63 -2.98
N LEU A 63 0.75 -3.39 -4.07
CA LEU A 63 1.47 -4.66 -4.22
C LEU A 63 2.57 -4.47 -5.25
N ALA A 64 3.71 -5.09 -5.04
CA ALA A 64 4.80 -5.15 -5.99
C ALA A 64 5.22 -6.61 -6.24
N SER A 65 5.68 -6.91 -7.45
CA SER A 65 6.33 -8.18 -7.79
C SER A 65 7.42 -7.94 -8.84
N GLY A 66 8.66 -8.28 -8.51
CA GLY A 66 9.83 -8.05 -9.37
C GLY A 66 11.13 -8.04 -8.59
N PRO A 67 12.30 -7.98 -9.26
CA PRO A 67 13.62 -8.02 -8.65
C PRO A 67 13.98 -6.66 -8.04
N VAL A 68 13.17 -6.26 -7.07
CA VAL A 68 13.30 -5.03 -6.31
C VAL A 68 13.43 -5.41 -4.85
N THR A 69 14.40 -4.80 -4.19
CA THR A 69 14.60 -4.98 -2.77
C THR A 69 14.51 -3.65 -2.05
N ILE A 70 13.66 -3.58 -1.03
CA ILE A 70 13.44 -2.39 -0.23
C ILE A 70 14.14 -2.55 1.12
N HIS A 71 14.94 -1.56 1.49
CA HIS A 71 15.59 -1.48 2.80
C HIS A 71 14.78 -0.57 3.71
N LEU A 72 14.48 -1.06 4.91
CA LEU A 72 13.71 -0.34 5.91
C LEU A 72 14.59 0.25 7.02
N GLN A 73 14.10 1.29 7.69
CA GLN A 73 14.79 1.96 8.80
C GLN A 73 15.14 1.02 9.95
N ASN A 74 14.34 -0.02 10.18
CA ASN A 74 14.58 -1.04 11.20
C ASN A 74 15.63 -2.10 10.78
N GLY A 75 16.33 -1.91 9.65
CA GLY A 75 17.30 -2.85 9.11
C GLY A 75 16.69 -4.03 8.33
N THR A 76 15.37 -4.14 8.25
CA THR A 76 14.71 -5.20 7.49
C THR A 76 14.85 -4.98 5.99
N GLN A 77 15.08 -6.07 5.25
CA GLN A 77 15.13 -6.09 3.80
C GLN A 77 13.92 -6.84 3.25
N VAL A 78 13.12 -6.18 2.41
CA VAL A 78 11.93 -6.75 1.78
C VAL A 78 12.23 -7.03 0.32
N ASP A 79 12.36 -8.32 -0.03
CA ASP A 79 12.57 -8.76 -1.40
C ASP A 79 11.23 -8.99 -2.12
N MET A 80 10.90 -8.13 -3.09
CA MET A 80 9.67 -8.16 -3.88
C MET A 80 9.66 -9.28 -4.94
N SER A 81 10.75 -10.01 -5.07
CA SER A 81 10.92 -11.15 -5.99
C SER A 81 10.80 -12.50 -5.29
N SER A 82 10.34 -12.51 -4.04
CA SER A 82 10.08 -13.73 -3.27
C SER A 82 8.58 -14.08 -3.22
N GLY A 83 8.28 -15.38 -3.34
CA GLY A 83 6.92 -15.91 -3.26
C GLY A 83 6.54 -16.09 -1.80
N SER A 84 5.32 -15.74 -1.43
CA SER A 84 4.83 -16.03 -0.08
C SER A 84 4.62 -17.52 0.07
N THR A 85 5.27 -18.11 1.07
CA THR A 85 5.10 -19.51 1.41
C THR A 85 3.75 -19.70 2.08
N VAL A 86 2.85 -20.45 1.44
CA VAL A 86 1.56 -20.81 2.01
C VAL A 86 1.56 -22.32 2.25
N TRP A 87 1.24 -22.71 3.48
CA TRP A 87 0.99 -24.09 3.82
C TRP A 87 -0.44 -24.43 3.40
N HIS A 88 -0.58 -25.34 2.44
CA HIS A 88 -1.89 -25.87 2.08
C HIS A 88 -2.03 -27.28 2.66
N THR A 89 -2.99 -27.46 3.56
CA THR A 89 -3.38 -28.78 4.06
C THR A 89 -4.30 -29.43 3.04
N LEU A 90 -3.77 -29.82 1.88
CA LEU A 90 -4.49 -30.69 0.96
C LEU A 90 -4.11 -32.14 1.23
N LEU A 91 -5.13 -32.99 1.39
CA LEU A 91 -4.98 -34.45 1.48
C LEU A 91 -4.05 -34.96 2.59
N ARG A 92 -4.14 -34.39 3.81
CA ARG A 92 -3.36 -34.82 5.00
C ARG A 92 -1.83 -34.78 4.81
N ARG A 93 -1.31 -34.13 3.76
CA ARG A 93 0.12 -33.87 3.57
C ARG A 93 0.39 -32.38 3.68
N PHE A 94 1.42 -32.04 4.44
CA PHE A 94 1.89 -30.66 4.59
C PHE A 94 2.66 -30.30 3.31
N ILE A 95 1.98 -29.71 2.33
CA ILE A 95 2.60 -29.25 1.08
C ILE A 95 2.90 -27.75 1.22
N VAL A 96 4.17 -27.42 1.01
CA VAL A 96 4.65 -26.04 0.88
C VAL A 96 4.36 -25.59 -0.55
N VAL A 97 3.47 -24.61 -0.72
CA VAL A 97 3.23 -23.97 -2.02
C VAL A 97 3.76 -22.54 -1.97
N LEU A 98 4.68 -22.21 -2.88
CA LEU A 98 5.12 -20.83 -3.08
C LEU A 98 4.08 -20.11 -3.93
N THR A 99 3.39 -19.14 -3.34
CA THR A 99 2.39 -18.32 -4.04
C THR A 99 2.94 -16.92 -4.29
N TRP A 100 2.97 -16.54 -5.56
CA TRP A 100 3.46 -15.25 -6.03
C TRP A 100 2.30 -14.25 -6.07
N GLN A 101 1.82 -13.84 -4.90
CA GLN A 101 0.65 -12.95 -4.78
C GLN A 101 1.01 -11.46 -4.82
N GLY A 102 2.30 -11.14 -5.01
CA GLY A 102 2.84 -9.80 -4.77
C GLY A 102 3.10 -9.55 -3.29
N ILE A 103 4.01 -8.62 -3.02
CA ILE A 103 4.40 -8.22 -1.67
C ILE A 103 3.90 -6.79 -1.45
N LEU A 104 3.44 -6.52 -0.22
CA LEU A 104 2.96 -5.20 0.16
C LEU A 104 4.11 -4.20 0.09
N ILE A 105 3.86 -3.08 -0.60
CA ILE A 105 4.78 -1.95 -0.62
C ILE A 105 4.78 -1.34 0.79
N PRO A 106 5.94 -1.30 1.48
CA PRO A 106 6.07 -0.67 2.78
C PRO A 106 5.73 0.82 2.71
N SER A 107 5.41 1.41 3.86
CA SER A 107 5.22 2.85 3.95
C SER A 107 6.50 3.57 3.52
N VAL A 108 6.37 4.60 2.69
CA VAL A 108 7.51 5.41 2.20
C VAL A 108 8.35 5.97 3.34
N ARG A 109 7.74 6.24 4.50
CA ARG A 109 8.45 6.74 5.69
C ARG A 109 9.45 5.74 6.23
N ASP A 110 9.13 4.45 6.15
CA ASP A 110 9.97 3.39 6.68
C ASP A 110 11.08 3.01 5.71
N VAL A 111 11.04 3.49 4.45
CA VAL A 111 12.01 3.14 3.42
C VAL A 111 13.24 4.04 3.50
N VAL A 112 14.43 3.44 3.63
CA VAL A 112 15.72 4.14 3.56
C VAL A 112 16.40 4.02 2.19
N GLY A 113 16.01 3.02 1.40
CA GLY A 113 16.59 2.80 0.09
C GLY A 113 15.91 1.67 -0.68
N MET A 114 16.14 1.64 -1.98
CA MET A 114 15.62 0.61 -2.88
C MET A 114 16.71 0.20 -3.87
N ASN A 115 16.81 -1.09 -4.16
CA ASN A 115 17.71 -1.65 -5.16
C ASN A 115 16.89 -2.21 -6.34
N PHE A 116 17.26 -1.79 -7.56
CA PHE A 116 16.61 -2.13 -8.83
C PHE A 116 17.56 -2.84 -9.82
N ALA A 117 18.68 -3.42 -9.37
CA ALA A 117 19.84 -3.77 -10.21
C ALA A 117 19.56 -4.52 -11.52
N SER A 118 18.48 -5.31 -11.64
CA SER A 118 18.11 -6.02 -12.87
C SER A 118 16.83 -5.51 -13.56
N THR A 119 16.16 -4.49 -13.02
CA THR A 119 14.87 -3.98 -13.53
C THR A 119 15.08 -3.06 -14.73
N LYS A 120 14.51 -3.43 -15.89
CA LYS A 120 14.53 -2.65 -17.14
C LYS A 120 13.26 -1.84 -17.38
N TRP A 121 12.15 -2.26 -16.79
CA TRP A 121 10.85 -1.64 -16.99
C TRP A 121 9.99 -1.75 -15.73
N VAL A 122 9.04 -0.83 -15.61
CA VAL A 122 8.02 -0.79 -14.56
C VAL A 122 6.64 -0.88 -15.23
N LEU A 123 5.82 -1.85 -14.83
CA LEU A 123 4.43 -1.97 -15.27
C LEU A 123 3.51 -1.58 -14.11
N VAL A 124 2.76 -0.51 -14.31
CA VAL A 124 1.79 -0.02 -13.34
C VAL A 124 0.41 -0.59 -13.67
N ILE A 125 -0.22 -1.27 -12.70
CA ILE A 125 -1.53 -1.90 -12.86
C ILE A 125 -2.49 -1.31 -11.84
N GLU A 126 -3.60 -0.76 -12.32
CA GLU A 126 -4.61 -0.20 -11.42
C GLU A 126 -5.33 -1.28 -10.60
N LYS A 127 -5.76 -2.36 -11.28
CA LYS A 127 -6.65 -3.35 -10.68
C LYS A 127 -5.89 -4.57 -10.19
N GLU A 128 -6.02 -4.89 -8.91
CA GLU A 128 -5.38 -6.06 -8.30
C GLU A 128 -5.74 -7.39 -9.01
N ALA A 129 -6.97 -7.50 -9.51
CA ALA A 129 -7.42 -8.67 -10.29
C ALA A 129 -6.62 -8.88 -11.59
N ALA A 130 -6.09 -7.82 -12.20
CA ALA A 130 -5.20 -7.90 -13.36
C ALA A 130 -3.73 -8.14 -12.93
N PHE A 131 -3.34 -7.68 -11.74
CA PHE A 131 -2.01 -7.89 -11.19
C PHE A 131 -1.74 -9.36 -10.82
N ARG A 132 -2.68 -10.01 -10.12
CA ARG A 132 -2.47 -11.35 -9.53
C ARG A 132 -2.05 -12.41 -10.56
N PRO A 133 -2.67 -12.55 -11.74
CA PRO A 133 -2.23 -13.53 -12.73
C PRO A 133 -0.80 -13.28 -13.22
N LEU A 134 -0.41 -12.01 -13.43
CA LEU A 134 0.92 -11.65 -13.91
C LEU A 134 2.01 -11.89 -12.86
N ALA A 135 1.69 -11.67 -11.58
CA ALA A 135 2.56 -12.02 -10.46
C ALA A 135 2.74 -13.55 -10.35
N VAL A 136 1.66 -14.33 -10.43
CA VAL A 136 1.68 -15.80 -10.42
C VAL A 136 2.53 -16.37 -11.55
N GLN A 137 2.40 -15.81 -12.75
CA GLN A 137 3.17 -16.25 -13.91
C GLN A 137 4.63 -15.80 -13.89
N GLN A 138 5.02 -14.94 -12.93
CA GLN A 138 6.30 -14.25 -12.88
C GLN A 138 6.61 -13.52 -14.18
N TYR A 139 5.62 -12.79 -14.71
CA TYR A 139 5.76 -12.06 -15.98
C TYR A 139 6.94 -11.08 -15.96
N TRP A 140 7.18 -10.48 -14.80
CA TRP A 140 8.35 -9.63 -14.51
C TRP A 140 9.69 -10.32 -14.81
N ARG A 141 9.77 -11.65 -14.77
CA ARG A 141 10.96 -12.44 -15.10
C ARG A 141 10.96 -12.93 -16.56
N LYS A 142 9.79 -13.27 -17.10
CA LYS A 142 9.64 -13.95 -18.40
C LYS A 142 9.44 -13.01 -19.59
N SER A 143 9.27 -11.72 -19.36
CA SER A 143 9.04 -10.73 -20.42
C SER A 143 10.21 -10.68 -21.41
N SER A 144 9.89 -10.55 -22.70
CA SER A 144 10.87 -10.34 -23.77
C SER A 144 11.59 -8.99 -23.68
N ALA A 145 11.01 -8.02 -22.97
CA ALA A 145 11.65 -6.74 -22.65
C ALA A 145 12.74 -6.86 -21.56
N GLY A 146 13.01 -8.08 -21.08
CA GLY A 146 13.90 -8.40 -19.98
C GLY A 146 13.20 -8.31 -18.62
N HIS A 147 13.98 -8.39 -17.54
CA HIS A 147 13.45 -8.33 -16.19
C HIS A 147 12.82 -6.96 -15.90
N GLY A 148 11.65 -6.94 -15.27
CA GLY A 148 10.98 -5.72 -14.86
C GLY A 148 10.35 -5.85 -13.49
N VAL A 149 9.54 -4.87 -13.10
CA VAL A 149 8.74 -4.89 -11.88
C VAL A 149 7.31 -4.52 -12.21
N ILE A 150 6.37 -5.22 -11.59
CA ILE A 150 4.94 -4.96 -11.71
C ILE A 150 4.48 -4.40 -10.38
N VAL A 151 3.76 -3.28 -10.39
CA VAL A 151 3.27 -2.60 -9.19
C VAL A 151 1.79 -2.27 -9.33
N THR A 152 1.05 -2.35 -8.23
CA THR A 152 -0.32 -1.80 -8.19
C THR A 152 -0.32 -0.35 -7.73
N VAL A 153 -1.22 0.44 -8.31
CA VAL A 153 -1.56 1.77 -7.79
C VAL A 153 -2.86 1.69 -7.03
N ILE A 154 -2.95 2.44 -5.92
CA ILE A 154 -4.23 2.68 -5.28
C ILE A 154 -4.82 3.93 -5.93
N CYS A 155 -5.90 3.77 -6.67
CA CYS A 155 -6.73 4.90 -7.05
C CYS A 155 -7.38 5.48 -5.78
N THR A 156 -6.81 6.55 -5.25
CA THR A 156 -7.57 7.48 -4.40
C THR A 156 -8.38 8.37 -5.33
N VAL A 157 -9.62 7.97 -5.62
CA VAL A 157 -10.53 8.82 -6.39
C VAL A 157 -10.72 10.12 -5.62
N ARG A 158 -10.24 11.24 -6.17
CA ARG A 158 -10.63 12.57 -5.71
C ARG A 158 -12.09 12.78 -6.13
N PRO A 159 -13.02 13.13 -5.22
CA PRO A 159 -14.41 13.38 -5.60
C PRO A 159 -14.61 14.57 -6.56
N SER A 160 -13.57 15.36 -6.85
CA SER A 160 -13.68 16.60 -7.63
C SER A 160 -13.18 16.53 -9.08
N GLU A 161 -12.52 15.46 -9.52
CA GLU A 161 -12.09 15.33 -10.92
C GLU A 161 -12.75 14.11 -11.54
N LYS A 162 -13.77 14.33 -12.37
CA LYS A 162 -14.18 13.34 -13.37
C LYS A 162 -12.98 13.09 -14.27
N VAL A 163 -12.36 11.93 -14.14
CA VAL A 163 -11.56 11.37 -15.23
C VAL A 163 -12.08 9.97 -15.49
N SER A 164 -12.49 9.77 -16.74
CA SER A 164 -12.93 8.50 -17.29
C SER A 164 -11.85 7.44 -17.07
N CYS A 165 -12.29 6.25 -16.68
CA CYS A 165 -11.49 5.03 -16.73
C CYS A 165 -10.98 4.78 -18.16
#